data_AF-A0A7C1S9N4-F1
#
_entry.id   AF-A0A7C1S9N4-F1
#
_cell.length_a   1.000
_cell.length_b   1.000
_cell.length_c   1.000
_cell.angle_alpha   90.00
_cell.angle_beta   90.00
_cell.angle_gamma   90.00
#
_symmetry.space_group_name_H-M   'P 1'
#
loop_
_entity.id
_entity.type
_entity.pdbx_description
1 polymer ?
#
loop_
_entity_poly.entity_id
_entity_poly.type
_entity_poly.pdbx_seq_one_letter_code
_entity_poly.pdbx_strand_id
1 'polypeptide(L)' 'MGATEYLNSPGGADTFDTGNFAASGITLKIQEFQNMEYDCRRWDFVPGLSIIDVLMWNTPEEIMAHLNSET' A
#
# COMPACT_ATOMS: atom_id res chain seq x y z
N MET A 1 2.86 20.43 -12.55
CA MET A 1 3.40 19.28 -11.79
C MET A 1 4.09 18.36 -12.77
N GLY A 2 5.29 17.86 -12.46
CA GLY A 2 6.16 17.06 -13.35
C GLY A 2 6.56 15.74 -12.71
N ALA A 3 5.59 14.97 -12.23
CA ALA A 3 5.85 13.65 -11.68
C ALA A 3 6.37 12.71 -12.78
N THR A 4 7.41 11.94 -12.45
CA THR A 4 8.09 11.01 -13.37
C THR A 4 7.82 9.55 -13.00
N GLU A 5 6.97 9.30 -12.01
CA GLU A 5 6.69 7.97 -11.48
C GLU A 5 5.19 7.78 -11.28
N TYR A 6 4.71 6.58 -11.61
CA TYR A 6 3.36 6.13 -11.32
C TYR A 6 3.46 4.87 -10.47
N LEU A 7 2.90 4.94 -9.27
CA LEU A 7 2.91 3.86 -8.29
C LEU A 7 1.54 3.19 -8.27
N ASN A 8 1.51 1.87 -8.37
CA ASN A 8 0.27 1.09 -8.24
C ASN A 8 0.48 -0.19 -7.46
N SER A 9 -0.61 -0.73 -6.94
CA SER A 9 -0.66 -2.08 -6.37
C SER A 9 -0.47 -3.15 -7.45
N PRO A 10 -0.07 -4.39 -7.09
CA PRO A 10 0.12 -5.49 -8.05
C PRO A 10 -1.17 -5.93 -8.77
N GLY A 11 -2.34 -5.60 -8.21
CA GLY A 11 -3.62 -5.91 -8.83
C GLY A 11 -3.75 -5.28 -10.22
N GLY A 12 -3.80 -6.12 -11.25
CA GLY A 12 -3.90 -5.68 -12.64
C GLY A 12 -2.57 -5.18 -13.25
N ALA A 13 -1.43 -5.46 -12.62
CA ALA A 13 -0.11 -5.08 -13.14
C ALA A 13 0.07 -5.54 -14.60
N ASP A 14 -0.38 -6.75 -14.93
CA ASP A 14 -0.31 -7.34 -16.27
C ASP A 14 -1.16 -6.62 -17.32
N THR A 15 -2.09 -5.75 -16.90
CA THR A 15 -2.94 -4.97 -17.81
C THR A 15 -2.27 -3.65 -18.24
N PHE A 16 -1.17 -3.25 -17.59
CA PHE A 16 -0.45 -2.05 -17.97
C PHE A 16 0.52 -2.31 -19.12
N ASP A 17 0.47 -1.42 -20.11
CA ASP A 17 1.49 -1.34 -21.14
C ASP A 17 2.64 -0.46 -20.65
N THR A 18 3.69 -1.10 -20.14
CA THR A 18 4.91 -0.44 -19.65
C THR A 18 5.57 0.46 -20.69
N GLY A 19 5.41 0.16 -21.98
CA GLY A 19 5.93 0.95 -23.10
C GLY A 19 5.26 2.33 -23.19
N ASN A 20 3.95 2.40 -22.95
CA ASN A 20 3.21 3.67 -22.96
C ASN A 20 3.62 4.61 -21.81
N PHE A 21 3.87 4.04 -20.62
CA PHE A 21 4.39 4.82 -19.49
C PHE A 21 5.80 5.34 -19.79
N ALA A 22 6.70 4.48 -20.27
CA ALA A 22 8.07 4.86 -20.60
C ALA A 22 8.14 5.92 -21.72
N ALA A 23 7.33 5.78 -22.77
CA ALA A 23 7.23 6.76 -23.86
C ALA A 23 6.73 8.14 -23.38
N SER A 24 5.97 8.16 -22.29
CA SER A 24 5.50 9.38 -21.64
C SER A 24 6.50 9.93 -20.61
N GLY A 25 7.68 9.32 -20.46
CA GLY A 25 8.67 9.69 -19.45
C GLY A 25 8.28 9.32 -18.02
N ILE A 26 7.40 8.32 -17.85
CA ILE A 26 6.87 7.88 -16.56
C ILE A 26 7.41 6.48 -16.24
N THR A 27 7.97 6.32 -15.05
CA THR A 27 8.38 5.02 -14.51
C THR A 27 7.20 4.37 -13.79
N LEU A 28 6.72 3.23 -14.31
CA LEU A 28 5.73 2.42 -13.61
C LEU A 28 6.42 1.63 -12.48
N LYS A 29 5.96 1.83 -11.24
CA LYS A 29 6.38 1.07 -10.06
C LYS A 29 5.20 0.29 -9.50
N ILE A 30 5.41 -1.00 -9.29
CA ILE A 30 4.45 -1.87 -8.62
C ILE A 30 4.94 -2.10 -7.19
N GLN A 31 4.11 -1.76 -6.22
CA GLN A 31 4.41 -1.94 -4.80
C GLN A 31 3.46 -2.97 -4.19
N GLU A 32 4.07 -4.01 -3.63
CA GLU A 32 3.37 -5.01 -2.82
C GLU A 32 2.92 -4.38 -1.50
N PHE A 33 1.70 -4.73 -1.07
CA PHE A 33 1.17 -4.30 0.22
C PHE A 33 1.66 -5.25 1.31
N GLN A 34 2.26 -4.70 2.36
CA GLN A 34 2.56 -5.47 3.57
C GLN A 34 1.39 -5.29 4.56
N ASN A 35 0.91 -6.41 5.10
CA ASN A 35 -0.16 -6.34 6.09
C ASN A 35 0.42 -5.88 7.44
N MET A 36 -0.18 -4.83 8.00
CA MET A 36 -0.04 -4.50 9.41
C MET A 36 -0.91 -5.47 10.21
N GLU A 37 -0.28 -6.40 10.96
CA GLU A 37 -0.99 -7.26 11.91
C GLU A 37 -1.24 -6.50 13.22
N TYR A 38 -2.46 -6.59 13.76
CA TYR A 38 -2.88 -5.90 14.98
C TYR A 38 -3.84 -6.76 15.81
N ASP A 39 -3.87 -6.50 17.11
CA ASP A 39 -4.73 -7.22 18.06
C ASP A 39 -6.20 -6.82 17.90
N CYS A 40 -7.01 -7.75 17.38
CA CYS A 40 -8.47 -7.59 17.23
C CYS A 40 -9.25 -8.04 18.49
N ARG A 41 -8.55 -8.17 19.63
CA ARG A 41 -9.04 -8.59 20.95
C ARG A 41 -9.71 -9.95 20.94
N ARG A 42 -11.04 -9.97 20.80
CA ARG A 42 -11.86 -11.19 20.82
C ARG A 42 -12.12 -11.75 19.42
N TRP A 43 -11.66 -11.06 18.39
CA TRP A 43 -11.86 -11.40 16.99
C TRP A 43 -10.54 -11.86 16.39
N ASP A 44 -10.64 -12.64 15.31
CA ASP A 44 -9.48 -13.03 14.52
C ASP A 44 -9.04 -11.89 13.61
N PHE A 45 -7.73 -11.72 13.46
CA PHE A 45 -7.18 -10.83 12.45
C PHE A 45 -7.48 -11.39 11.04
N VAL A 46 -7.87 -10.50 10.13
CA VAL A 46 -8.08 -10.82 8.73
C VAL A 46 -7.22 -9.87 7.88
N PRO A 47 -6.27 -10.40 7.08
CA PRO A 47 -5.40 -9.57 6.25
C PRO A 47 -6.16 -8.87 5.13
N GLY A 48 -5.67 -7.70 4.70
CA GLY A 48 -6.22 -6.96 3.56
C GLY A 48 -7.61 -6.37 3.77
N LEU A 49 -8.06 -6.20 5.02
CA LEU A 49 -9.27 -5.43 5.34
C LEU A 49 -9.07 -3.92 5.12
N SER A 50 -10.14 -3.16 5.31
CA SER A 50 -10.15 -1.71 5.08
C SER A 50 -9.17 -1.01 6.01
N ILE A 51 -8.64 0.15 5.57
CA ILE A 51 -7.86 1.04 6.45
C ILE A 51 -8.65 1.44 7.71
N ILE A 52 -9.98 1.42 7.65
CA ILE A 52 -10.83 1.69 8.80
C ILE A 52 -10.61 0.67 9.93
N ASP A 53 -10.33 -0.60 9.60
CA ASP A 53 -10.02 -1.63 10.59
C ASP A 53 -8.70 -1.32 11.30
N VAL A 54 -7.68 -0.89 10.55
CA VAL A 54 -6.39 -0.44 11.12
C VAL A 54 -6.61 0.73 12.10
N LEU A 55 -7.39 1.74 11.68
CA LEU A 55 -7.69 2.92 12.50
C LEU A 55 -8.55 2.60 13.73
N MET A 56 -9.36 1.55 13.67
CA MET A 56 -10.22 1.12 14.77
C MET A 56 -9.43 0.41 15.88
N TRP A 57 -8.43 -0.39 15.51
CA TRP A 57 -7.71 -1.25 16.45
C TRP A 57 -6.38 -0.69 16.94
N ASN A 58 -5.84 0.35 16.30
CA ASN A 58 -4.52 0.92 16.63
C ASN A 58 -4.63 2.40 17.01
N THR A 59 -3.71 2.87 17.86
CA THR A 59 -3.56 4.30 18.12
C THR A 59 -2.82 4.99 16.98
N PRO A 60 -2.94 6.32 16.84
CA PRO A 60 -2.14 7.07 15.86
C PRO A 60 -0.64 6.82 16.00
N GLU A 61 -0.12 6.66 17.22
CA GLU A 61 1.30 6.41 17.48
C GLU A 61 1.74 5.04 16.98
N GLU A 62 0.93 3.99 17.18
CA GLU A 62 1.21 2.63 16.69
C GLU A 62 1.24 2.60 15.15
N ILE A 63 0.29 3.28 14.51
CA ILE A 63 0.23 3.41 13.05
C ILE A 63 1.47 4.15 12.54
N MET A 64 1.83 5.28 13.16
CA MET A 64 3.02 6.05 12.76
C MET A 64 4.31 5.26 12.97
N ALA A 65 4.41 4.48 14.05
CA ALA A 65 5.56 3.61 14.27
C ALA A 65 5.68 2.55 13.16
N HIS A 66 4.57 1.94 12.74
CA HIS A 66 4.54 0.98 11.65
C HIS A 66 4.97 1.63 10.32
N LEU A 67 4.36 2.76 9.95
CA LEU A 67 4.67 3.48 8.71
C LEU A 67 6.13 3.95 8.64
N ASN A 68 6.72 4.34 9.78
CA ASN A 68 8.13 4.74 9.83
C ASN A 68 9.11 3.56 9.83
N SER A 69 8.63 2.35 10.11
CA SER A 69 9.45 1.14 10.08
C SER A 69 9.58 0.53 8.68
N GLU A 70 8.69 0.89 7.75
CA GLU A 70 8.81 0.59 6.33
C GLU A 70 9.81 1.56 5.67
N THR A 71 11.11 1.29 5.88
CA THR A 71 12.22 1.96 5.16
C THR A 71 12.98 0.95 4.30
#